data_AF-A0A2M9PGI5-F1
#
_entry.id   AF-A0A2M9PGI5-F1
#
_cell.length_a   1.000
_cell.length_b   1.000
_cell.length_c   1.000
_cell.angle_alpha   90.00
_cell.angle_beta   90.00
_cell.angle_gamma   90.00
#
_symmetry.space_group_name_H-M   'P 1'
#
loop_
_entity.id
_entity.type
_entity.pdbx_description
1 polymer ?
#
loop_
_entity_poly.entity_id
_entity_poly.type
_entity_poly.pdbx_seq_one_letter_code
_entity_poly.pdbx_strand_id
1 'polypeptide(L)'
;MLQALGIRDIVLIEAAELRFRPGLNVLTGETGAGKSILLDALGFALGWRGRPILNCGSEIISFHWVIQPTVRASAKIGVNSETGKPMASRMMPE
;
A
#
# COMPACT_ATOMS: atom_id res chain seq x y z
N MET A 1 7.63 -12.00 9.22
CA MET A 1 6.96 -12.30 7.94
C MET A 1 5.71 -11.44 7.81
N LEU A 2 5.44 -10.84 6.64
CA LEU A 2 4.21 -10.08 6.38
C LEU A 2 3.00 -11.04 6.42
N GLN A 3 2.00 -10.73 7.24
CA GLN A 3 0.78 -11.52 7.40
C GLN A 3 -0.44 -10.86 6.78
N ALA A 4 -0.50 -9.54 6.87
CA ALA A 4 -1.63 -8.77 6.35
C ALA A 4 -1.14 -7.45 5.79
N LEU A 5 -1.79 -7.00 4.72
CA LEU A 5 -1.62 -5.69 4.12
C LEU A 5 -3.01 -5.16 3.79
N GLY A 6 -3.37 -4.01 4.36
CA GLY A 6 -4.53 -3.26 3.95
C GLY A 6 -4.15 -1.95 3.30
N ILE A 7 -4.85 -1.63 2.23
CA ILE A 7 -4.57 -0.49 1.35
C ILE A 7 -5.88 0.25 1.15
N ARG A 8 -5.82 1.59 1.16
CA ARG A 8 -6.96 2.45 0.85
C ARG A 8 -6.53 3.58 -0.08
N ASP A 9 -7.45 3.99 -0.95
CA ASP A 9 -7.35 5.17 -1.78
C ASP A 9 -6.18 5.13 -2.81
N ILE A 10 -5.96 3.98 -3.46
CA ILE A 10 -4.91 3.79 -4.48
C ILE A 10 -5.50 3.49 -5.87
N VAL A 11 -5.31 4.38 -6.85
CA VAL A 11 -5.79 4.27 -8.25
C VAL A 11 -7.26 3.80 -8.39
N LEU A 12 -7.48 2.50 -8.58
CA LEU A 12 -8.78 1.84 -8.78
C LEU A 12 -9.28 1.12 -7.52
N ILE A 13 -8.49 1.12 -6.45
CA ILE A 13 -8.72 0.38 -5.22
C ILE A 13 -9.11 1.39 -4.14
N GLU A 14 -10.41 1.46 -3.84
CA GLU A 14 -10.94 2.23 -2.70
C GLU A 14 -10.47 1.61 -1.37
N ALA A 15 -10.60 0.28 -1.26
CA ALA A 15 -10.09 -0.49 -0.13
C ALA A 15 -9.75 -1.93 -0.55
N ALA A 16 -8.61 -2.43 -0.10
CA ALA A 16 -8.23 -3.83 -0.24
C ALA A 16 -7.62 -4.35 1.05
N GLU A 17 -7.93 -5.60 1.39
CA GLU A 17 -7.28 -6.36 2.46
C GLU A 17 -6.69 -7.66 1.90
N LEU A 18 -5.39 -7.83 2.09
CA LEU A 18 -4.63 -9.00 1.68
C LEU A 18 -4.16 -9.74 2.94
N ARG A 19 -4.40 -11.04 3.00
CA ARG A 19 -3.85 -11.94 4.04
C ARG A 19 -2.87 -12.91 3.41
N PHE A 20 -1.61 -12.82 3.81
CA PHE A 20 -0.52 -13.65 3.33
C PHE A 20 -0.38 -14.91 4.19
N ARG A 21 -0.09 -16.02 3.52
CA ARG A 21 0.24 -17.29 4.17
C ARG A 21 1.74 -17.57 4.11
N PRO A 22 2.29 -18.43 4.98
CA PRO A 22 3.66 -18.90 4.84
C PRO A 22 3.91 -19.55 3.48
N GLY A 23 5.12 -19.41 2.96
CA GLY A 23 5.51 -19.96 1.66
C GLY A 23 5.18 -19.03 0.49
N LEU A 24 4.82 -19.62 -0.66
CA LEU A 24 4.58 -18.89 -1.90
C LEU A 24 3.13 -18.39 -1.97
N ASN A 25 2.95 -17.08 -2.05
CA ASN A 25 1.65 -16.46 -2.33
C ASN A 25 1.61 -16.06 -3.81
N VAL A 26 0.68 -16.63 -4.57
CA VAL A 26 0.52 -16.36 -6.01
C VAL A 26 -0.58 -15.32 -6.21
N LEU A 27 -0.22 -14.15 -6.74
CA LEU A 27 -1.18 -13.14 -7.19
C LEU A 27 -1.54 -13.37 -8.66
N THR A 28 -2.83 -13.55 -8.93
CA THR A 28 -3.41 -13.66 -10.28
C THR A 28 -4.24 -12.42 -10.61
N GLY A 29 -4.42 -12.12 -11.88
CA GLY A 29 -5.27 -11.02 -12.34
C GLY A 29 -5.52 -11.11 -13.84
N GLU A 30 -6.65 -10.58 -14.27
CA GLU A 30 -7.11 -10.64 -15.67
C GLU A 30 -6.34 -9.66 -16.57
N THR A 31 -6.23 -8.40 -16.16
CA THR A 31 -5.66 -7.32 -16.99
C THR A 31 -4.26 -6.86 -16.54
N GLY A 32 -3.66 -7.54 -15.56
CA GLY A 32 -2.32 -7.21 -15.02
C GLY A 32 -2.25 -5.90 -14.22
N ALA A 33 -3.08 -4.89 -14.54
CA ALA A 33 -3.12 -3.58 -13.89
C ALA A 33 -3.34 -3.69 -12.38
N GLY A 34 -4.33 -4.48 -11.94
CA GLY A 34 -4.59 -4.68 -10.51
C GLY A 34 -3.41 -5.34 -9.77
N LYS A 35 -2.69 -6.25 -10.44
CA LYS A 35 -1.52 -6.91 -9.85
C LYS A 35 -0.35 -5.94 -9.68
N SER A 36 -0.08 -5.10 -10.68
CA SER A 36 0.97 -4.07 -10.57
C SER A 36 0.66 -3.06 -9.48
N ILE A 37 -0.58 -2.58 -9.38
CA ILE A 37 -1.01 -1.65 -8.31
C ILE A 37 -0.79 -2.27 -6.93
N LEU A 38 -1.12 -3.55 -6.74
CA LEU A 38 -0.90 -4.24 -5.46
C LEU A 38 0.60 -4.41 -5.14
N LEU A 39 1.44 -4.65 -6.14
CA LEU A 39 2.90 -4.72 -5.96
C LEU A 39 3.49 -3.35 -5.62
N ASP A 40 3.02 -2.28 -6.25
CA ASP A 40 3.43 -0.91 -5.91
C ASP A 40 3.04 -0.56 -4.47
N ALA A 41 1.81 -0.86 -4.07
CA ALA A 41 1.33 -0.71 -2.69
C ALA A 41 2.16 -1.49 -1.67
N LEU A 42 2.51 -2.73 -1.99
CA LEU A 42 3.39 -3.55 -1.16
C LEU A 42 4.79 -2.92 -1.06
N GLY A 43 5.32 -2.40 -2.17
CA GLY A 43 6.56 -1.64 -2.18
C GLY A 43 6.51 -0.45 -1.23
N PHE A 44 5.46 0.36 -1.30
CA PHE A 44 5.26 1.51 -0.41
C PHE A 44 5.19 1.11 1.07
N ALA A 45 4.45 0.05 1.40
CA ALA A 45 4.36 -0.48 2.77
C ALA A 45 5.74 -0.94 3.31
N LEU A 46 6.61 -1.46 2.44
CA LEU A 46 7.96 -1.89 2.79
C LEU A 46 9.01 -0.76 2.75
N GLY A 47 8.60 0.49 2.50
CA GLY A 47 9.50 1.66 2.48
C GLY A 47 10.12 1.98 1.12
N TRP A 48 9.64 1.37 0.03
CA TRP A 48 10.06 1.72 -1.32
C TRP A 48 9.56 3.12 -1.70
N ARG A 49 10.45 3.95 -2.28
CA ARG A 49 10.15 5.30 -2.76
C ARG A 49 9.68 5.25 -4.22
N GLY A 50 8.43 4.84 -4.44
CA GLY A 50 7.76 4.96 -5.75
C GLY A 50 7.08 6.31 -5.95
N ARG A 51 6.47 6.54 -7.14
CA ARG A 51 5.52 7.64 -7.32
C ARG A 51 4.17 7.24 -6.72
N PRO A 52 3.63 7.98 -5.75
CA PRO A 52 2.34 7.63 -5.15
C PRO A 52 1.25 7.81 -6.22
N ILE A 53 0.42 6.80 -6.40
CA ILE A 53 -0.66 6.81 -7.39
C ILE A 53 -1.99 6.87 -6.62
N LEU A 54 -2.64 8.03 -6.66
CA LEU A 54 -3.88 8.29 -5.94
C LEU A 54 -5.11 7.84 -6.73
N ASN A 55 -6.20 7.55 -6.02
CA ASN A 55 -7.53 7.56 -6.64
C ASN A 55 -7.96 9.02 -6.96
N CYS A 56 -8.83 9.19 -7.94
CA CYS A 56 -9.39 10.49 -8.28
C CYS A 56 -10.20 11.02 -7.08
N GLY A 57 -9.71 12.10 -6.46
CA GLY A 57 -10.33 12.72 -5.29
C GLY A 57 -9.72 12.36 -3.94
N SER A 58 -8.73 11.45 -3.87
CA SER A 58 -7.99 11.19 -2.64
C SER A 58 -6.73 12.05 -2.55
N GLU A 59 -6.48 12.66 -1.39
CA GLU A 59 -5.24 13.42 -1.12
C GLU A 59 -4.22 12.61 -0.30
N ILE A 60 -4.67 11.51 0.31
CA ILE A 60 -3.89 10.69 1.24
C ILE A 60 -4.11 9.22 0.92
N ILE A 61 -3.02 8.46 0.81
CA ILE A 61 -3.05 7.00 0.73
C ILE A 61 -2.74 6.42 2.11
N SER A 62 -3.57 5.49 2.56
CA SER A 62 -3.39 4.83 3.87
C SER A 62 -3.03 3.37 3.70
N PHE A 63 -1.96 2.96 4.36
CA PHE A 63 -1.46 1.59 4.40
C PHE A 63 -1.39 1.13 5.86
N HIS A 64 -1.82 -0.10 6.11
CA HIS A 64 -1.59 -0.78 7.37
C HIS A 64 -1.12 -2.20 7.11
N TRP A 65 -0.17 -2.67 7.91
CA TRP A 65 0.34 -4.03 7.75
C TRP A 65 0.79 -4.65 9.06
N VAL A 66 0.84 -5.97 9.06
CA VAL A 66 1.21 -6.79 10.23
C VAL A 66 2.39 -7.69 9.87
N ILE A 67 3.48 -7.59 10.62
CA ILE A 67 4.68 -8.42 10.50
C ILE A 67 4.84 -9.26 11.76
N GLN A 68 5.01 -10.57 11.62
CA GLN A 68 5.29 -11.44 12.77
C GLN A 68 6.58 -11.07 13.52
N PRO A 69 6.59 -11.22 14.88
CA PRO A 69 5.53 -11.87 15.66
C PRO A 69 4.30 -10.99 15.93
N THR A 70 4.41 -9.66 16.05
CA THR A 70 3.24 -8.80 16.34
C THR A 70 3.39 -7.34 15.88
N VAL A 71 4.41 -7.02 15.07
CA VAL A 71 4.65 -5.63 14.67
C VAL A 71 3.52 -5.16 13.78
N ARG A 72 2.71 -4.21 14.26
CA ARG A 72 1.76 -3.47 13.45
C ARG A 72 2.42 -2.16 13.07
N ALA A 73 2.41 -1.86 11.79
CA ALA A 73 2.87 -0.58 11.31
C ALA A 73 1.84 -0.02 10.35
N SER A 74 1.71 1.30 10.39
CA SER A 74 0.89 2.02 9.44
C SER A 74 1.69 3.15 8.82
N ALA A 75 1.40 3.42 7.55
CA ALA A 75 1.91 4.57 6.85
C ALA A 75 0.75 5.33 6.23
N LYS A 76 0.79 6.64 6.39
CA LYS A 76 -0.01 7.55 5.60
C LYS A 76 0.94 8.33 4.70
N ILE A 77 0.63 8.34 3.42
CA ILE A 77 1.37 9.09 2.42
C ILE A 77 0.43 10.17 1.91
N GLY A 78 0.70 11.42 2.29
CA GLY A 78 0.06 12.56 1.64
C GLY A 78 0.67 12.74 0.26
N VAL A 79 -0.11 13.20 -0.71
CA VAL A 79 0.41 13.57 -2.03
C VAL A 79 -0.01 14.99 -2.30
N ASN A 80 0.93 15.79 -2.76
CA ASN A 80 0.65 17.16 -3.13
C ASN A 80 -0.21 17.16 -4.41
N SER A 81 -1.42 17.69 -4.32
CA SER A 81 -2.38 17.76 -5.43
C SER A 81 -1.89 18.60 -6.61
N GLU A 82 -0.97 19.56 -6.39
CA GLU A 82 -0.43 20.45 -7.43
C GLU A 82 0.83 19.89 -8.13
N THR A 83 1.60 19.01 -7.48
CA THR A 83 2.89 18.50 -7.99
C THR A 83 2.96 16.98 -8.15
N GLY A 84 1.98 16.25 -7.64
CA GLY A 84 1.96 14.78 -7.62
C GLY A 84 3.08 14.16 -6.78
N LYS A 85 3.79 14.97 -5.98
CA LYS A 85 4.92 14.51 -5.16
C LYS A 85 4.42 13.97 -3.81
N PRO A 86 4.99 12.85 -3.33
CA PRO A 86 4.68 12.35 -1.98
C PRO A 86 5.15 13.36 -0.93
N MET A 87 4.20 13.83 -0.12
CA MET A 87 4.43 14.68 1.05
C MET A 87 4.44 13.79 2.29
N ALA A 88 5.64 13.61 2.86
CA ALA A 88 5.90 12.90 4.12
C ALA A 88 5.42 11.43 4.18
N SER A 89 6.39 10.50 4.16
CA SER A 89 6.17 9.13 4.62
C SER A 89 6.35 9.09 6.14
N ARG A 90 5.27 9.24 6.93
CA ARG A 90 5.35 8.99 8.38
C ARG A 90 4.93 7.55 8.63
N MET A 91 5.93 6.69 8.78
CA MET A 91 5.74 5.32 9.27
C MET A 91 5.64 5.42 10.81
N MET A 92 4.44 5.24 11.34
CA MET A 92 4.23 5.17 12.79
C MET A 92 4.15 3.68 13.14
N PRO A 93 5.11 3.12 13.88
CA PRO A 93 4.90 1.84 14.55
C PRO A 93 3.91 2.05 15.70
N GLU A 94 2.97 1.12 15.85
CA GLU A 94 2.10 1.01 17.04
C GLU A 94 2.58 -0.16 17.90
#